data_AF-A0A1V5QT57-F1
#
_entry.id   AF-A0A1V5QT57-F1
#
_cell.length_a   1.000
_cell.length_b   1.000
_cell.length_c   1.000
_cell.angle_alpha   90.00
_cell.angle_beta   90.00
_cell.angle_gamma   90.00
#
_symmetry.space_group_name_H-M   'P 1'
#
loop_
_entity.id
_entity.type
_entity.pdbx_description
1 polymer ?
#
loop_
_entity_poly.entity_id
_entity_poly.type
_entity_poly.pdbx_seq_one_letter_code
_entity_poly.pdbx_strand_id
1 'polypeptide(L)'
;MSDAPVVPQLKAPLRRMAALRAAWKPILLNWLLPGAGYWLIGEKRRAQVLAAVWAVFLIIGYFQLAGGAEGGVRGGIYVPQTEPFAWMPTLGAVATLGVGPVYGLFAWAFGGAGTEPVRNLTQEYGATYLMVAGLMNWLVCFDLFDRITGRWVWRLPKDEREALAEAAKQAGKDS
;
A
#
# COMPACT_ATOMS: atom_id res chain seq x y z
N MET A 1 19.92 -1.10 23.40
CA MET A 1 20.37 -1.16 22.00
C MET A 1 20.11 0.20 21.40
N SER A 2 21.14 0.82 20.82
CA SER A 2 21.09 2.15 20.23
C SER A 2 20.01 2.23 19.14
N ASP A 3 18.86 2.84 19.44
CA ASP A 3 17.91 3.36 18.46
C ASP A 3 18.40 4.72 17.94
N ALA A 4 19.70 4.83 17.65
CA ALA A 4 20.18 5.99 16.90
C ALA A 4 19.43 5.97 15.55
N PRO A 5 18.65 7.02 15.22
CA PRO A 5 18.03 7.09 13.91
C PRO A 5 19.16 6.96 12.90
N VAL A 6 19.06 5.99 11.99
CA VAL A 6 19.98 5.86 10.86
C VAL A 6 19.84 7.16 10.08
N VAL A 7 20.72 8.13 10.37
CA VAL A 7 20.69 9.44 9.73
C VAL A 7 21.14 9.22 8.29
N PRO A 8 20.29 9.46 7.29
CA PRO A 8 20.75 9.41 5.91
C PRO A 8 21.79 10.51 5.75
N GLN A 9 23.01 10.17 5.32
CA GLN A 9 23.96 11.18 4.86
C GLN A 9 23.26 11.97 3.74
N LEU A 10 22.93 13.24 4.00
CA LEU A 10 22.11 14.08 3.12
C LEU A 10 22.91 14.48 1.86
N LYS A 11 23.11 13.53 0.95
CA LYS A 11 23.53 13.75 -0.43
C LYS A 11 22.28 13.69 -1.31
N ALA A 12 21.70 14.87 -1.55
CA ALA A 12 20.72 15.25 -2.58
C ALA A 12 19.57 14.28 -2.94
N PRO A 13 18.34 14.78 -3.16
CA PRO A 13 17.25 13.92 -3.61
C PRO A 13 17.60 13.29 -4.97
N LEU A 14 17.40 11.98 -5.09
CA LEU A 14 17.59 11.28 -6.37
C LEU A 14 16.64 11.90 -7.40
N ARG A 15 17.19 12.27 -8.56
CA ARG A 15 16.44 12.92 -9.64
C ARG A 15 16.20 11.95 -10.80
N ARG A 16 15.04 12.10 -11.44
CA ARG A 16 14.67 11.47 -12.73
C ARG A 16 14.90 9.94 -12.71
N MET A 17 15.70 9.42 -13.64
CA MET A 17 15.90 7.99 -13.83
C MET A 17 16.63 7.32 -12.66
N ALA A 18 17.49 8.03 -11.92
CA ALA A 18 18.17 7.47 -10.76
C ALA A 18 17.18 7.16 -9.63
N ALA A 19 16.19 8.04 -9.43
CA ALA A 19 15.08 7.81 -8.51
C ALA A 19 14.25 6.59 -8.90
N LEU A 20 13.86 6.49 -10.18
CA LEU A 20 13.10 5.34 -10.68
C LEU A 20 13.89 4.03 -10.53
N ARG A 21 15.18 4.02 -10.87
CA ARG A 21 16.06 2.85 -10.74
C ARG A 21 16.25 2.38 -9.30
N ALA A 22 16.30 3.29 -8.34
CA ALA A 22 16.38 2.94 -6.93
C ALA A 22 15.03 2.46 -6.37
N ALA A 23 13.93 3.07 -6.81
CA ALA A 23 12.62 2.88 -6.20
C ALA A 23 11.77 1.75 -6.81
N TRP A 24 12.04 1.30 -8.05
CA TRP A 24 11.17 0.31 -8.69
C TRP A 24 11.14 -1.03 -7.95
N LYS A 25 12.29 -1.54 -7.45
CA LYS A 25 12.31 -2.83 -6.73
C LYS A 25 11.52 -2.76 -5.43
N PRO A 26 11.77 -1.80 -4.52
CA PRO A 26 11.02 -1.72 -3.28
C PRO A 26 9.53 -1.47 -3.50
N ILE A 27 9.15 -0.64 -4.49
CA ILE A 27 7.75 -0.36 -4.82
C ILE A 27 7.06 -1.62 -5.36
N LEU A 28 7.68 -2.33 -6.30
CA LEU A 28 7.11 -3.54 -6.86
C LEU A 28 6.93 -4.63 -5.80
N LEU A 29 7.93 -4.80 -4.92
CA LEU A 29 7.83 -5.74 -3.81
C LEU A 29 6.71 -5.35 -2.84
N ASN A 30 6.56 -4.06 -2.53
CA ASN A 30 5.49 -3.59 -1.66
C ASN A 30 4.10 -3.73 -2.30
N TRP A 31 3.99 -3.51 -3.61
CA TRP A 31 2.74 -3.76 -4.33
C TRP A 31 2.39 -5.25 -4.33
N LEU A 32 3.39 -6.13 -4.50
CA LEU A 32 3.20 -7.59 -4.48
C LEU A 32 2.79 -8.12 -3.10
N LEU A 33 3.52 -7.69 -2.06
CA LEU A 33 3.33 -8.07 -0.67
C LEU A 33 3.46 -6.81 0.20
N PRO A 34 2.33 -6.23 0.66
CA PRO A 34 2.34 -5.01 1.46
C PRO A 34 3.23 -5.17 2.69
N GLY A 35 4.26 -4.32 2.79
CA GLY A 35 5.29 -4.37 3.83
C GLY A 35 6.68 -4.80 3.33
N ALA A 36 6.77 -5.57 2.24
CA ALA A 36 8.05 -6.08 1.74
C ALA A 36 9.01 -4.97 1.28
N GLY A 37 8.49 -3.87 0.71
CA GLY A 37 9.31 -2.73 0.32
C GLY A 37 9.94 -2.00 1.52
N TYR A 38 9.18 -1.81 2.61
CA TYR A 38 9.72 -1.26 3.86
C TYR A 38 10.78 -2.16 4.48
N TRP A 39 10.58 -3.48 4.38
CA TRP A 39 11.56 -4.44 4.87
C TRP A 39 12.89 -4.32 4.12
N LEU A 40 12.84 -4.15 2.79
CA LEU A 40 14.03 -4.00 1.95
C LEU A 40 14.84 -2.73 2.28
N ILE A 41 14.19 -1.64 2.65
CA ILE A 41 14.87 -0.39 3.06
C ILE A 41 15.27 -0.37 4.54
N GLY A 42 15.02 -1.45 5.28
CA GLY A 42 15.37 -1.59 6.70
C GLY A 42 14.33 -1.09 7.70
N GLU A 43 13.20 -0.55 7.25
CA GLU A 43 12.12 -0.04 8.10
C GLU A 43 11.18 -1.16 8.60
N LYS A 44 11.72 -2.12 9.36
CA LYS A 44 11.03 -3.34 9.79
C LYS A 44 9.71 -3.10 10.54
N ARG A 45 9.66 -2.09 11.42
CA ARG A 45 8.43 -1.76 12.17
C ARG A 45 7.28 -1.34 11.24
N ARG A 46 7.56 -0.50 10.23
CA ARG A 46 6.55 -0.08 9.25
C ARG A 46 6.11 -1.25 8.38
N ALA A 47 7.05 -2.09 7.98
CA ALA A 47 6.77 -3.32 7.24
C ALA A 47 5.76 -4.22 7.98
N GLN A 48 6.02 -4.48 9.27
CA GLN A 48 5.17 -5.32 10.11
C GLN A 48 3.77 -4.73 10.31
N VAL A 49 3.68 -3.43 10.63
CA VAL A 49 2.39 -2.76 10.84
C VAL A 49 1.55 -2.79 9.57
N LEU A 50 2.15 -2.46 8.42
CA LEU A 50 1.45 -2.49 7.13
C LEU A 50 0.95 -3.89 6.78
N ALA A 51 1.84 -4.89 6.89
CA ALA A 51 1.48 -6.28 6.61
C ALA A 51 0.35 -6.78 7.53
N ALA A 52 0.39 -6.41 8.81
CA ALA A 52 -0.64 -6.78 9.78
C ALA A 52 -1.99 -6.13 9.46
N VAL A 53 -2.04 -4.81 9.27
CA VAL A 53 -3.28 -4.09 8.95
C VAL A 53 -3.87 -4.58 7.63
N TRP A 54 -3.02 -4.76 6.61
CA TRP A 54 -3.44 -5.30 5.33
C TRP A 54 -4.03 -6.72 5.46
N ALA A 55 -3.35 -7.62 6.18
CA ALA A 55 -3.84 -8.97 6.42
C ALA A 55 -5.18 -8.98 7.18
N VAL A 56 -5.34 -8.12 8.19
CA VAL A 56 -6.60 -7.98 8.92
C VAL A 56 -7.74 -7.56 7.99
N PHE A 57 -7.54 -6.58 7.11
CA PHE A 57 -8.56 -6.17 6.15
C PHE A 57 -8.85 -7.23 5.09
N LEU A 58 -7.85 -8.00 4.65
CA LEU A 58 -8.09 -9.13 3.78
C LEU A 58 -8.93 -10.22 4.44
N ILE A 59 -8.61 -10.55 5.70
CA ILE A 59 -9.31 -11.59 6.45
C ILE A 59 -10.76 -11.17 6.70
N ILE A 60 -10.99 -9.96 7.21
CA ILE A 60 -12.34 -9.44 7.45
C ILE A 60 -13.10 -9.30 6.13
N GLY A 61 -12.45 -8.79 5.08
CA GLY A 61 -13.04 -8.67 3.75
C GLY A 61 -13.49 -10.03 3.20
N TYR A 62 -12.63 -11.04 3.28
CA TYR A 62 -12.95 -12.41 2.89
C TYR A 62 -14.15 -12.97 3.67
N PHE A 63 -14.14 -12.89 5.01
CA PHE A 63 -15.24 -13.43 5.81
C PHE A 63 -16.57 -12.74 5.53
N GLN A 64 -16.58 -11.42 5.29
CA GLN A 64 -17.81 -10.70 4.96
C GLN A 64 -18.30 -10.99 3.54
N LEU A 65 -17.40 -11.22 2.58
CA LEU A 65 -17.80 -11.64 1.23
C LEU A 65 -18.28 -13.10 1.19
N ALA A 66 -17.62 -13.99 1.95
CA ALA A 66 -17.89 -15.42 1.99
C ALA A 66 -19.11 -15.81 2.85
N GLY A 67 -19.48 -15.00 3.86
CA GLY A 67 -20.57 -15.28 4.79
C GLY A 67 -21.99 -15.14 4.23
N GLY A 68 -22.17 -15.08 2.91
CA GLY A 68 -23.49 -15.10 2.28
C GLY A 68 -24.15 -16.49 2.39
N ALA A 69 -25.49 -16.53 2.51
CA ALA A 69 -26.24 -17.78 2.60
C ALA A 69 -25.89 -18.75 1.46
N GLU A 70 -25.76 -20.05 1.77
CA GLU A 70 -25.58 -21.12 0.77
C GLU A 70 -26.79 -21.14 -0.17
N GLY A 71 -26.60 -20.67 -1.41
CA GLY A 71 -27.67 -20.50 -2.41
C GLY A 71 -28.18 -19.06 -2.60
N GLY A 72 -27.69 -18.10 -1.81
CA GLY A 72 -27.94 -16.67 -1.96
C GLY A 72 -26.89 -15.93 -2.79
N VAL A 73 -27.19 -14.67 -3.13
CA VAL A 73 -26.26 -13.78 -3.84
C VAL A 73 -25.02 -13.53 -2.97
N ARG A 74 -23.82 -13.81 -3.49
CA ARG A 74 -22.55 -13.53 -2.82
C ARG A 74 -22.19 -12.05 -2.95
N GLY A 75 -21.53 -11.49 -1.93
CA GLY A 75 -20.97 -10.14 -1.98
C GLY A 75 -19.95 -10.02 -3.12
N GLY A 76 -19.97 -8.87 -3.80
CA GLY A 76 -19.11 -8.60 -4.93
C GLY A 76 -17.93 -7.71 -4.61
N ILE A 77 -16.84 -7.87 -5.35
CA ILE A 77 -15.78 -6.86 -5.38
C ILE A 77 -15.89 -5.99 -6.62
N TYR A 78 -15.21 -4.84 -6.62
CA TYR A 78 -15.12 -4.01 -7.81
C TYR A 78 -14.27 -4.71 -8.89
N VAL A 79 -14.89 -4.96 -10.04
CA VAL A 79 -14.26 -5.46 -11.26
C VAL A 79 -14.43 -4.40 -12.35
N PRO A 80 -13.43 -4.14 -13.21
CA PRO A 80 -13.57 -3.18 -14.30
C PRO A 80 -14.75 -3.57 -15.20
N GLN A 81 -15.63 -2.60 -15.48
CA GLN A 81 -16.78 -2.79 -16.36
C GLN A 81 -16.51 -2.07 -17.67
N THR A 82 -16.25 -2.85 -18.73
CA THR A 82 -15.91 -2.31 -20.05
C THR A 82 -17.14 -2.16 -20.94
N GLU A 83 -18.22 -2.93 -20.72
CA GLU A 83 -19.42 -2.91 -21.55
C GLU A 83 -20.73 -3.08 -20.73
N PRO A 84 -21.62 -2.07 -20.70
CA PRO A 84 -21.34 -0.68 -21.01
C PRO A 84 -20.24 -0.12 -20.09
N PHE A 85 -19.38 0.76 -20.59
CA PHE A 85 -18.30 1.32 -19.77
C PHE A 85 -18.85 2.07 -18.56
N ALA A 86 -18.52 1.59 -17.37
CA ALA A 86 -18.88 2.24 -16.12
C ALA A 86 -17.59 2.68 -15.40
N TRP A 87 -17.34 3.99 -15.42
CA TRP A 87 -16.10 4.56 -14.89
C TRP A 87 -15.97 4.40 -13.37
N MET A 88 -17.07 4.51 -12.61
CA MET A 88 -17.03 4.46 -11.15
C MET A 88 -16.66 3.05 -10.61
N PRO A 89 -17.30 1.94 -11.04
CA PRO A 89 -16.85 0.59 -10.68
C PRO A 89 -15.41 0.30 -11.12
N THR A 90 -15.01 0.85 -12.28
CA THR A 90 -13.64 0.69 -12.79
C THR A 90 -12.61 1.39 -11.91
N LEU A 91 -12.91 2.60 -11.39
CA LEU A 91 -12.04 3.26 -10.41
C LEU A 91 -11.99 2.49 -9.09
N GLY A 92 -13.12 1.93 -8.64
CA GLY A 92 -13.16 1.02 -7.49
C GLY A 92 -12.22 -0.18 -7.69
N ALA A 93 -12.23 -0.78 -8.88
CA ALA A 93 -11.34 -1.88 -9.22
C ALA A 93 -9.85 -1.46 -9.21
N VAL A 94 -9.52 -0.28 -9.73
CA VAL A 94 -8.15 0.28 -9.68
C VAL A 94 -7.70 0.55 -8.24
N ALA A 95 -8.60 1.03 -7.39
CA ALA A 95 -8.34 1.20 -5.97
C ALA A 95 -8.04 -0.15 -5.29
N THR A 96 -8.88 -1.16 -5.53
CA THR A 96 -8.69 -2.51 -4.98
C THR A 96 -7.47 -3.24 -5.58
N LEU A 97 -7.06 -2.94 -6.82
CA LEU A 97 -5.84 -3.47 -7.44
C LEU A 97 -4.57 -3.20 -6.61
N GLY A 98 -4.61 -2.17 -5.76
CA GLY A 98 -3.53 -1.88 -4.82
C GLY A 98 -3.27 -2.99 -3.81
N VAL A 99 -4.23 -3.90 -3.58
CA VAL A 99 -4.06 -5.09 -2.74
C VAL A 99 -2.98 -6.02 -3.31
N GLY A 100 -2.60 -5.86 -4.57
CA GLY A 100 -1.59 -6.66 -5.25
C GLY A 100 -2.22 -7.87 -5.96
N PRO A 101 -1.44 -8.92 -6.27
CA PRO A 101 -1.90 -10.10 -7.00
C PRO A 101 -3.08 -10.81 -6.36
N VAL A 102 -3.23 -10.67 -5.04
CA VAL A 102 -4.36 -11.21 -4.28
C VAL A 102 -5.69 -10.67 -4.79
N TYR A 103 -5.73 -9.47 -5.40
CA TYR A 103 -6.91 -8.97 -6.12
C TYR A 103 -7.45 -9.97 -7.14
N GLY A 104 -6.59 -10.65 -7.89
CA GLY A 104 -7.01 -11.66 -8.87
C GLY A 104 -7.72 -12.85 -8.23
N LEU A 105 -7.30 -13.26 -7.03
CA LEU A 105 -7.96 -14.32 -6.26
C LEU A 105 -9.36 -13.88 -5.81
N PHE A 106 -9.49 -12.65 -5.30
CA PHE A 106 -10.79 -12.10 -4.93
C PHE A 106 -11.70 -11.86 -6.14
N ALA A 107 -11.16 -11.39 -7.27
CA ALA A 107 -11.93 -11.19 -8.50
C ALA A 107 -12.46 -12.51 -9.06
N TRP A 108 -11.64 -13.56 -9.01
CA TRP A 108 -12.06 -14.91 -9.39
C TRP A 108 -13.13 -15.47 -8.46
N ALA A 109 -12.99 -15.28 -7.15
CA ALA A 109 -13.93 -15.83 -6.16
C ALA A 109 -15.24 -15.03 -6.01
N PHE A 110 -15.20 -13.70 -6.24
CA PHE A 110 -16.25 -12.75 -5.88
C PHE A 110 -16.58 -11.72 -6.98
N GLY A 111 -16.14 -11.93 -8.24
CA GLY A 111 -16.33 -10.98 -9.35
C GLY A 111 -17.33 -11.41 -10.43
N GLY A 112 -18.19 -12.40 -10.15
CA GLY A 112 -19.14 -12.97 -11.13
C GLY A 112 -20.33 -12.06 -11.46
N ALA A 113 -21.01 -12.34 -12.58
CA ALA A 113 -22.09 -11.53 -13.17
C ALA A 113 -23.38 -11.35 -12.31
N GLY A 114 -23.40 -11.80 -11.07
CA GLY A 114 -24.49 -11.61 -10.11
C GLY A 114 -24.08 -10.87 -8.83
N THR A 115 -22.83 -10.41 -8.73
CA THR A 115 -22.30 -9.78 -7.53
C THR A 115 -22.44 -8.26 -7.62
N GLU A 116 -23.68 -7.76 -7.63
CA GLU A 116 -23.90 -6.33 -7.36
C GLU A 116 -23.53 -6.05 -5.90
N PRO A 117 -22.82 -4.94 -5.59
CA PRO A 117 -22.42 -4.61 -4.21
C PRO A 117 -23.58 -4.44 -3.22
N VAL A 118 -24.84 -4.39 -3.68
CA VAL A 118 -25.96 -3.79 -2.93
C VAL A 118 -27.08 -4.79 -2.65
N ARG A 119 -26.86 -5.88 -1.88
CA ARG A 119 -28.00 -6.72 -1.43
C ARG A 119 -27.98 -7.26 0.02
N ASN A 120 -26.94 -7.02 0.85
CA ASN A 120 -26.97 -7.33 2.30
C ASN A 120 -26.00 -6.44 3.11
N LEU A 121 -26.43 -5.96 4.29
CA LEU A 121 -25.71 -4.97 5.13
C LEU A 121 -24.24 -5.32 5.42
N THR A 122 -23.88 -6.60 5.59
CA THR A 122 -22.50 -7.00 5.90
C THR A 122 -21.65 -7.21 4.65
N GLN A 123 -22.24 -7.63 3.53
CA GLN A 123 -21.47 -7.97 2.34
C GLN A 123 -20.89 -6.74 1.64
N GLU A 124 -21.53 -5.57 1.77
CA GLU A 124 -21.05 -4.30 1.19
C GLU A 124 -19.73 -3.83 1.83
N TYR A 125 -19.54 -4.12 3.12
CA TYR A 125 -18.31 -3.75 3.83
C TYR A 125 -17.12 -4.60 3.37
N GLY A 126 -17.34 -5.84 2.92
CA GLY A 126 -16.29 -6.72 2.42
C GLY A 126 -15.48 -6.09 1.28
N ALA A 127 -16.17 -5.58 0.26
CA ALA A 127 -15.55 -4.84 -0.85
C ALA A 127 -14.84 -3.57 -0.37
N THR A 128 -15.43 -2.88 0.61
CA THR A 128 -14.88 -1.65 1.18
C THR A 128 -13.57 -1.91 1.91
N TYR A 129 -13.45 -2.97 2.71
CA TYR A 129 -12.19 -3.32 3.38
C TYR A 129 -11.07 -3.62 2.39
N LEU A 130 -11.37 -4.36 1.31
CA LEU A 130 -10.39 -4.64 0.26
C LEU A 130 -9.96 -3.37 -0.48
N MET A 131 -10.92 -2.47 -0.77
CA MET A 131 -10.62 -1.18 -1.40
C MET A 131 -9.73 -0.31 -0.48
N VAL A 132 -10.03 -0.23 0.81
CA VAL A 132 -9.20 0.50 1.79
C VAL A 132 -7.81 -0.11 1.88
N ALA A 133 -7.69 -1.44 1.94
CA ALA A 133 -6.41 -2.13 1.95
C ALA A 133 -5.58 -1.82 0.68
N GLY A 134 -6.24 -1.76 -0.49
CA GLY A 134 -5.59 -1.42 -1.75
C GLY A 134 -5.14 0.03 -1.83
N LEU A 135 -6.01 0.97 -1.48
CA LEU A 135 -5.68 2.40 -1.43
C LEU A 135 -4.55 2.69 -0.43
N MET A 136 -4.59 2.05 0.75
CA MET A 136 -3.51 2.16 1.72
C MET A 136 -2.18 1.69 1.13
N ASN A 137 -2.17 0.57 0.40
CA ASN A 137 -0.93 0.08 -0.22
C ASN A 137 -0.44 0.99 -1.36
N TRP A 138 -1.35 1.58 -2.14
CA TRP A 138 -0.99 2.60 -3.14
C TRP A 138 -0.32 3.82 -2.49
N LEU A 139 -0.90 4.34 -1.40
CA LEU A 139 -0.33 5.46 -0.65
C LEU A 139 1.04 5.12 -0.08
N VAL A 140 1.22 3.89 0.41
CA VAL A 140 2.53 3.42 0.86
C VAL A 140 3.53 3.35 -0.28
N CYS A 141 3.14 2.91 -1.48
CA CYS A 141 4.05 2.89 -2.62
C CYS A 141 4.58 4.30 -2.93
N PHE A 142 3.74 5.32 -2.78
CA PHE A 142 4.16 6.73 -2.91
C PHE A 142 5.04 7.20 -1.74
N ASP A 143 4.71 6.85 -0.50
CA ASP A 143 5.57 7.15 0.66
C ASP A 143 6.94 6.49 0.52
N LEU A 144 6.99 5.24 0.07
CA LEU A 144 8.22 4.49 -0.15
C LEU A 144 9.08 5.14 -1.26
N PHE A 145 8.45 5.60 -2.35
CA PHE A 145 9.14 6.38 -3.37
C PHE A 145 9.77 7.65 -2.77
N ASP A 146 9.03 8.41 -1.97
CA ASP A 146 9.52 9.63 -1.35
C ASP A 146 10.63 9.39 -0.31
N ARG A 147 10.58 8.27 0.42
CA ARG A 147 11.63 7.82 1.33
C ARG A 147 12.92 7.51 0.60
N ILE A 148 12.84 6.66 -0.42
CA ILE A 148 14.01 6.21 -1.20
C ILE A 148 14.66 7.38 -1.94
N THR A 149 13.85 8.30 -2.47
CA THR A 149 14.36 9.45 -3.20
C THR A 149 14.82 10.59 -2.30
N GLY A 150 14.67 10.48 -0.98
CA GLY A 150 15.07 11.51 -0.02
C GLY A 150 14.16 12.75 -0.01
N ARG A 151 12.99 12.68 -0.65
CA ARG A 151 12.03 13.80 -0.71
C ARG A 151 11.32 14.04 0.61
N TRP A 152 11.22 13.00 1.44
CA TRP A 152 10.59 13.06 2.75
C TRP A 152 11.21 14.12 3.68
N VAL A 153 12.51 14.39 3.53
CA VAL A 153 13.26 15.39 4.33
C VAL A 153 12.67 16.79 4.19
N TRP A 154 12.10 17.12 3.02
CA TRP A 154 11.49 18.43 2.78
C TRP A 154 10.15 18.62 3.48
N ARG A 155 9.56 17.54 4.03
CA ARG A 155 8.32 17.59 4.82
C ARG A 155 8.57 17.94 6.29
N LEU A 156 9.82 17.88 6.76
CA LEU A 156 10.15 18.16 8.15
C LEU A 156 10.25 19.68 8.42
N PRO A 157 9.93 20.11 9.66
CA PRO A 157 10.23 21.46 10.15
C PRO A 157 11.69 21.87 9.97
N LYS A 158 11.98 23.18 9.93
CA LYS A 158 13.33 23.69 9.61
C LYS A 158 14.38 23.22 10.61
N ASP A 159 14.04 23.29 11.88
CA ASP A 159 14.83 22.86 13.04
C ASP A 159 15.19 21.37 12.98
N GLU A 160 14.24 20.50 12.63
CA GLU A 160 14.52 19.06 12.47
C GLU A 160 15.47 18.78 11.30
N ARG A 161 15.35 19.54 10.20
CA ARG A 161 16.27 19.40 9.05
C ARG A 161 17.69 19.84 9.41
N GLU A 162 17.83 20.90 10.19
CA GLU A 162 19.12 21.38 10.68
C GLU A 162 19.75 20.35 11.64
N ALA A 163 18.97 19.80 12.57
CA ALA A 163 19.43 18.74 13.47
C ALA A 163 19.93 17.50 12.70
N LEU A 164 19.20 17.08 11.65
CA LEU A 164 19.62 15.97 10.79
C LEU A 164 20.90 16.28 10.00
N ALA A 165 21.04 17.52 9.52
CA ALA A 165 22.25 17.96 8.81
C ALA A 165 23.48 17.99 9.73
N GLU A 166 23.32 18.44 10.98
CA GLU A 166 24.38 18.42 11.98
C GLU A 166 24.76 16.99 12.39
N ALA A 167 23.77 16.10 12.59
CA ALA A 167 24.04 14.69 12.87
C ALA A 167 24.78 13.99 11.72
N ALA A 168 24.44 14.31 10.46
CA ALA A 168 25.15 13.79 9.29
C ALA A 168 26.61 14.29 9.21
N LYS A 169 26.88 15.55 9.60
CA LYS A 169 28.24 16.09 9.68
C LYS A 169 29.08 15.40 10.75
N GLN A 170 28.48 15.08 11.90
CA GLN A 170 29.14 14.36 12.99
C GLN A 170 29.50 12.93 12.58
N ALA A 171 28.54 12.19 12.01
CA ALA A 171 28.76 10.82 11.54
C ALA A 171 29.84 10.70 10.44
N GLY A 172 30.02 11.74 9.62
CA GLY A 172 31.08 11.77 8.59
C GLY A 172 32.46 12.16 9.10
N LYS A 173 32.58 12.67 10.34
CA LYS A 173 33.88 12.92 11.00
C LYS A 173 34.41 11.69 11.73
N ASP A 174 33.53 10.78 12.11
CA ASP A 174 33.86 9.57 12.89
C ASP A 174 34.18 8.34 12.00
N SER A 175 34.28 8.55 10.68
CA SER A 175 34.55 7.54 9.63
C SER A 175 35.74 7.94 8.77
#